data_AF-A0A1X6Z8R4-F1
#
_entry.id   AF-A0A1X6Z8R4-F1
#
_cell.length_a   1.000
_cell.length_b   1.000
_cell.length_c   1.000
_cell.angle_alpha   90.00
_cell.angle_beta   90.00
_cell.angle_gamma   90.00
#
_symmetry.space_group_name_H-M   'P 1'
#
loop_
_entity.id
_entity.type
_entity.pdbx_description
1 polymer ?
#
loop_
_entity_poly.entity_id
_entity_poly.type
_entity_poly.pdbx_seq_one_letter_code
_entity_poly.pdbx_strand_id
1 'polypeptide(L)' 'MFANSTSLTENFRDIRDFILTERAKSVSEREWRFRLRGYGYGLRKIDAGYEVARLPQNTVLGVIEA' A
#
# COMPACT_ATOMS: atom_id res chain seq x y z
N MET A 1 4.26 -7.69 -23.46
CA MET A 1 4.66 -6.30 -23.16
C MET A 1 5.13 -6.27 -21.71
N PHE A 2 6.44 -6.16 -21.48
CA PHE A 2 7.01 -6.03 -20.14
C PHE A 2 7.28 -4.54 -19.92
N ALA A 3 6.58 -3.93 -18.97
CA ALA A 3 6.82 -2.55 -18.59
C ALA A 3 8.16 -2.49 -17.84
N ASN A 4 9.19 -2.11 -18.57
CA ASN A 4 10.47 -1.65 -18.06
C ASN A 4 10.27 -0.31 -17.34
N SER A 5 10.56 -0.24 -16.04
CA SER A 5 11.09 0.96 -15.35
C SER A 5 11.39 0.63 -13.89
N THR A 6 12.58 0.09 -13.63
CA THR A 6 13.26 0.29 -12.35
C THR A 6 13.52 1.80 -12.22
N SER A 7 12.60 2.54 -11.59
CA SER A 7 12.88 3.89 -11.11
C SER A 7 13.04 3.81 -9.59
N LEU A 8 14.26 4.07 -9.12
CA LEU A 8 14.80 3.78 -7.79
C LEU A 8 14.27 4.69 -6.65
N THR A 9 13.03 5.17 -6.76
CA THR A 9 12.29 5.69 -5.61
C THR A 9 10.84 5.27 -5.83
N GLU A 10 10.36 4.35 -5.00
CA GLU A 10 8.93 4.07 -4.91
C GLU A 10 8.20 5.38 -4.60
N ASN A 11 7.51 5.96 -5.58
CA ASN A 11 6.79 7.20 -5.36
C ASN A 11 5.59 6.89 -4.47
N PHE A 12 5.59 7.44 -3.27
CA PHE A 12 4.51 7.21 -2.31
C PHE A 12 3.13 7.59 -2.87
N ARG A 13 3.05 8.54 -3.81
CA ARG A 13 1.82 8.90 -4.51
C ARG A 13 1.26 7.74 -5.33
N ASP A 14 2.10 7.09 -6.13
CA ASP A 14 1.69 5.97 -6.97
C ASP A 14 1.27 4.76 -6.10
N ILE A 15 2.00 4.53 -5.01
CA ILE A 15 1.66 3.51 -4.02
C ILE A 15 0.31 3.83 -3.34
N ARG A 16 0.10 5.08 -2.94
CA ARG A 16 -1.15 5.53 -2.33
C ARG A 16 -2.32 5.32 -3.29
N ASP A 17 -2.18 5.74 -4.55
CA ASP A 17 -3.25 5.61 -5.54
C ASP A 17 -3.55 4.13 -5.85
N PHE A 18 -2.52 3.29 -5.91
CA PHE A 18 -2.68 1.83 -5.99
C PHE A 18 -3.43 1.27 -4.78
N ILE A 19 -3.00 1.61 -3.56
CA ILE A 19 -3.61 1.14 -2.30
C ILE A 19 -5.08 1.55 -2.20
N LEU A 20 -5.42 2.80 -2.55
CA LEU A 20 -6.79 3.31 -2.57
C LEU A 20 -7.65 2.64 -3.66
N THR A 21 -7.07 2.37 -4.82
CA THR A 21 -7.75 1.61 -5.89
C THR A 21 -8.11 0.20 -5.41
N GLU A 22 -7.21 -0.46 -4.69
CA GLU A 22 -7.50 -1.78 -4.11
C GLU A 22 -8.52 -1.71 -2.97
N ARG A 23 -8.57 -0.58 -2.22
CA ARG A 23 -9.59 -0.35 -1.19
C ARG A 23 -10.99 -0.32 -1.78
N ALA A 24 -11.16 0.33 -2.93
CA ALA A 24 -12.44 0.46 -3.62
C ALA A 24 -12.98 -0.89 -4.14
N LYS A 25 -12.09 -1.84 -4.43
CA LYS A 25 -12.44 -3.20 -4.89
C LYS A 25 -12.72 -4.19 -3.76
N SER A 26 -12.34 -3.85 -2.53
CA SER A 26 -12.39 -4.77 -1.39
C SER A 26 -13.69 -4.59 -0.62
N VAL A 27 -14.34 -5.70 -0.24
CA VAL A 27 -15.60 -5.69 0.50
C VAL A 27 -15.39 -5.45 2.01
N SER A 28 -14.16 -5.56 2.49
CA SER A 28 -13.82 -5.26 3.88
C SER A 28 -12.38 -4.78 4.04
N GLU A 29 -12.10 -4.08 5.15
CA GLU A 29 -10.73 -3.67 5.51
C GLU A 29 -9.80 -4.88 5.66
N ARG A 30 -10.30 -5.99 6.21
CA ARG A 30 -9.53 -7.23 6.39
C ARG A 30 -9.10 -7.82 5.04
N GLU A 31 -10.03 -7.91 4.09
CA GLU A 31 -9.74 -8.38 2.74
C GLU A 31 -8.73 -7.47 2.05
N TRP A 32 -8.95 -6.15 2.12
CA TRP A 32 -8.04 -5.16 1.55
C TRP A 32 -6.60 -5.33 2.08
N ARG A 33 -6.44 -5.45 3.40
CA ARG A 33 -5.14 -5.69 4.05
C ARG A 33 -4.52 -7.03 3.66
N PHE A 34 -5.34 -8.07 3.48
CA PHE A 34 -4.88 -9.37 3.00
C PHE A 34 -4.36 -9.28 1.56
N ARG A 35 -5.10 -8.62 0.66
CA ARG A 35 -4.69 -8.41 -0.74
C ARG A 35 -3.37 -7.63 -0.81
N LEU A 36 -3.24 -6.54 -0.04
CA LEU A 36 -2.01 -5.73 0.00
C LEU A 36 -0.78 -6.48 0.51
N ARG A 37 -0.94 -7.40 1.46
CA ARG A 37 0.17 -8.28 1.88
C ARG A 37 0.68 -9.14 0.74
N GLY A 38 -0.21 -9.59 -0.16
CA GLY A 38 0.16 -10.30 -1.38
C GLY A 38 0.99 -9.46 -2.36
N TYR A 39 0.85 -8.14 -2.31
CA TYR A 39 1.67 -7.19 -3.08
C TYR A 39 2.92 -6.71 -2.33
N GLY A 40 3.18 -7.22 -1.11
CA GLY A 40 4.33 -6.80 -0.31
C GLY A 40 4.11 -5.51 0.49
N TYR A 41 2.86 -5.07 0.70
CA TYR A 41 2.54 -3.92 1.53
C TYR A 41 1.82 -4.31 2.82
N GLY A 42 2.25 -3.73 3.93
CA GLY A 42 1.61 -3.79 5.23
C GLY A 42 0.83 -2.52 5.50
N LEU A 43 -0.41 -2.65 5.98
CA LEU A 43 -1.18 -1.54 6.52
C LEU A 43 -1.41 -1.69 8.02
N ARG A 44 -1.08 -0.62 8.75
CA ARG A 44 -1.36 -0.45 10.16
C ARG A 44 -2.28 0.76 10.35
N LYS A 45 -3.44 0.54 10.96
CA LYS A 45 -4.37 1.62 11.30
C LYS A 45 -3.76 2.46 12.41
N ILE A 46 -3.82 3.77 12.25
CA ILE A 46 -3.41 4.81 13.21
C ILE A 46 -4.51 5.87 13.28
N ASP A 47 -4.44 6.79 14.24
CA ASP A 47 -5.48 7.82 14.41
C ASP A 47 -5.63 8.72 13.17
N ALA A 48 -4.52 9.01 12.48
CA ALA A 48 -4.52 9.80 11.25
C ALA A 48 -5.00 9.04 10.00
N GLY A 49 -5.18 7.72 10.06
CA GLY A 49 -5.55 6.88 8.91
C GLY A 49 -4.78 5.56 8.87
N TYR A 50 -3.97 5.34 7.83
CA TYR A 50 -3.21 4.11 7.64
C TYR A 50 -1.74 4.37 7.35
N GLU A 51 -0.87 3.84 8.21
CA GLU A 51 0.55 3.75 7.92
C GLU A 51 0.80 2.59 6.94
N VAL A 52 1.55 2.89 5.88
CA VAL A 52 1.95 1.95 4.85
C VAL A 52 3.40 1.56 5.08
N ALA A 53 3.67 0.26 5.09
CA ALA A 53 5.02 -0.28 5.20
C ALA A 53 5.31 -1.27 4.08
N ARG A 54 6.58 -1.34 3.67
CA ARG A 54 7.12 -2.36 2.78
C ARG A 54 7.42 -3.63 3.57
N LEU A 55 6.88 -4.75 3.14
CA LEU A 55 7.18 -6.08 3.68
C LEU A 55 8.33 -6.73 2.88
N PRO A 56 9.11 -7.64 3.50
CA PRO A 56 8.98 -8.13 4.87
C PRO A 56 9.66 -7.27 5.95
N GLN A 57 10.50 -6.30 5.58
CA GLN A 57 11.32 -5.54 6.55
C GLN A 57 10.51 -4.54 7.39
N ASN A 58 9.24 -4.33 7.05
CA ASN A 58 8.34 -3.37 7.70
C ASN A 58 8.88 -1.92 7.65
N THR A 59 9.54 -1.57 6.56
CA THR A 59 10.04 -0.20 6.32
C THR A 59 8.85 0.71 6.03
N VAL A 60 8.61 1.71 6.88
CA VAL A 60 7.52 2.67 6.70
C VAL A 60 7.77 3.51 5.45
N LEU A 61 6.78 3.56 4.56
CA LEU A 61 6.81 4.33 3.31
C LEU A 61 6.06 5.66 3.44
N GLY A 62 5.03 5.71 4.30
CA GLY A 62 4.24 6.92 4.56
C GLY A 62 2.89 6.62 5.18
N VAL A 63 2.06 7.66 5.31
CA VAL A 63 0.70 7.59 5.86
C VAL A 63 -0.31 8.01 4.81
N ILE A 64 -1.39 7.23 4.71
CA ILE A 64 -2.60 7.59 3.95
C ILE A 64 -3.60 8.13 4.95
N GLU A 65 -3.91 9.41 4.85
CA GLU A 65 -4.97 10.04 5.63
C GLU A 65 -6.34 9.48 5.23
N ALA A 66 -7.19 9.22 6.23
CA ALA A 66 -8.51 8.61 6.05
C ALA A 66 -9.62 9.66 5.84
#